data_AF-A0A7J3WFM9-F1
#
_entry.id   AF-A0A7J3WFM9-F1
#
_cell.length_a   1.000
_cell.length_b   1.000
_cell.length_c   1.000
_cell.angle_alpha   90.00
_cell.angle_beta   90.00
_cell.angle_gamma   90.00
#
_symmetry.space_group_name_H-M   'P 1'
#
loop_
_entity.id
_entity.type
_entity.pdbx_description
1 polymer ?
#
loop_
_entity_poly.entity_id
_entity_poly.type
_entity_poly.pdbx_seq_one_letter_code
_entity_poly.pdbx_strand_id
1 'polypeptide(L)'
;MRPRRLKLEELLKILVEEHEVVRGRLTRLHTLLERDKHAEAAEELKGFKPYLDQHVIDEEATVLKLLIDSLGREGATRAIQVFQEHREIHQLISEMQAIAETAPERLAEMKSRLAEILERHFRAEETEVFPWALKLYKDKGG
;
A
#
# COMPACT_ATOMS: atom_id res chain seq x y z
N MET A 1 15.31 -0.72 -5.12
CA MET A 1 14.71 -1.67 -6.07
C MET A 1 14.32 -0.93 -7.34
N ARG A 2 13.87 -1.62 -8.40
CA ARG A 2 13.41 -1.01 -9.65
C ARG A 2 11.94 -1.39 -9.88
N PRO A 3 11.14 -0.59 -10.58
CA PRO A 3 9.79 -1.01 -10.93
C PRO A 3 9.83 -2.25 -11.84
N ARG A 4 8.82 -3.11 -11.69
CA ARG A 4 8.56 -4.27 -12.52
C ARG A 4 8.34 -3.81 -13.96
N ARG A 5 8.98 -4.54 -14.89
CA ARG A 5 8.87 -4.27 -16.33
C ARG A 5 7.66 -5.00 -16.91
N LEU A 6 6.48 -4.44 -16.68
CA LEU A 6 5.20 -4.99 -17.12
C LEU A 6 4.42 -3.93 -17.92
N LYS A 7 3.44 -4.38 -18.71
CA LYS A 7 2.45 -3.44 -19.26
C LYS A 7 1.61 -2.88 -18.12
N LEU A 8 1.11 -1.65 -18.27
CA LEU A 8 0.32 -1.02 -17.20
C LEU A 8 -0.88 -1.88 -16.78
N GLU A 9 -1.60 -2.47 -17.74
CA GLU A 9 -2.76 -3.32 -17.44
C GLU A 9 -2.40 -4.56 -16.59
N GLU A 10 -1.24 -5.15 -16.83
CA GLU A 10 -0.74 -6.30 -16.07
C GLU A 10 -0.26 -5.83 -14.69
N LEU A 11 0.43 -4.69 -14.63
CA LEU A 11 0.90 -4.11 -13.39
C LEU A 11 -0.27 -3.78 -12.45
N LEU A 12 -1.30 -3.09 -12.95
CA LEU A 12 -2.47 -2.71 -12.15
C LEU A 12 -3.20 -3.93 -11.58
N LYS A 13 -3.30 -5.03 -12.35
CA LYS A 13 -3.89 -6.29 -11.83
C LYS A 13 -3.10 -6.82 -10.65
N ILE A 14 -1.77 -6.84 -10.76
CA ILE A 14 -0.92 -7.32 -9.68
C ILE A 14 -1.02 -6.37 -8.47
N LEU A 15 -1.02 -5.05 -8.65
CA LEU A 15 -1.18 -4.11 -7.53
C LEU A 15 -2.50 -4.35 -6.76
N VAL A 16 -3.60 -4.60 -7.46
CA VAL A 16 -4.90 -4.93 -6.82
C VAL A 16 -4.85 -6.30 -6.11
N GLU A 17 -4.29 -7.33 -6.74
CA GLU A 17 -4.05 -8.62 -6.07
C GLU A 17 -3.16 -8.43 -4.83
N GLU A 18 -2.23 -7.47 -4.91
CA GLU A 18 -1.34 -7.18 -3.82
C GLU A 18 -2.07 -6.54 -2.62
N HIS A 19 -3.08 -5.71 -2.86
CA HIS A 19 -3.95 -5.18 -1.80
C HIS A 19 -4.69 -6.30 -1.07
N GLU A 20 -5.21 -7.29 -1.80
CA GLU A 20 -5.91 -8.44 -1.20
C GLU A 20 -5.01 -9.27 -0.28
N VAL A 21 -3.75 -9.47 -0.67
CA VAL A 21 -2.76 -10.14 0.20
C VAL A 21 -2.53 -9.32 1.48
N VAL A 22 -2.43 -7.99 1.39
CA VAL A 22 -2.26 -7.12 2.56
C VAL A 22 -3.50 -7.16 3.45
N ARG A 23 -4.72 -7.10 2.88
CA ARG A 23 -5.98 -7.28 3.62
C ARG A 23 -5.98 -8.63 4.37
N GLY A 24 -5.58 -9.72 3.72
CA GLY A 24 -5.46 -11.03 4.34
C GLY A 24 -4.44 -11.09 5.49
N ARG A 25 -3.29 -10.42 5.33
CA ARG A 25 -2.28 -10.30 6.40
C ARG A 25 -2.79 -9.48 7.59
N LEU A 26 -3.55 -8.40 7.35
CA LEU A 26 -4.20 -7.63 8.43
C LEU A 26 -5.22 -8.46 9.20
N THR A 27 -6.01 -9.29 8.52
CA THR A 27 -6.91 -10.26 9.17
C THR A 27 -6.14 -11.26 10.03
N ARG A 28 -5.03 -11.80 9.52
CA ARG A 28 -4.17 -12.71 10.27
C ARG A 28 -3.56 -12.03 11.50
N LEU A 29 -3.02 -10.82 11.34
CA LEU A 29 -2.48 -10.01 12.43
C LEU A 29 -3.54 -9.78 13.50
N HIS A 30 -4.78 -9.47 13.10
CA HIS A 30 -5.89 -9.32 14.03
C HIS A 30 -6.13 -10.59 14.86
N THR A 31 -6.24 -11.75 14.22
CA THR A 31 -6.46 -13.03 14.90
C THR A 31 -5.31 -13.39 15.84
N LEU A 32 -4.08 -13.04 15.50
CA LEU A 32 -2.92 -13.26 16.37
C LEU A 32 -3.00 -12.38 17.62
N LEU A 33 -3.32 -11.10 17.46
CA LEU A 33 -3.48 -10.18 18.59
C LEU A 33 -4.65 -10.57 19.51
N GLU A 34 -5.78 -11.03 18.97
CA GLU A 34 -6.93 -11.50 19.77
C GLU A 34 -6.64 -12.77 20.58
N ARG A 35 -5.61 -13.54 20.19
CA ARG A 35 -5.21 -14.79 20.84
C ARG A 35 -3.96 -14.62 21.71
N ASP A 36 -3.56 -13.38 21.99
CA ASP A 36 -2.34 -13.03 22.73
C ASP A 36 -1.06 -13.65 22.14
N LYS A 37 -1.07 -13.91 20.82
CA LYS A 37 0.04 -14.50 20.05
C LYS A 37 1.01 -13.42 19.57
N HIS A 38 1.61 -12.69 20.51
CA HIS A 38 2.40 -11.49 20.21
C HIS A 38 3.69 -11.79 19.43
N ALA A 39 4.35 -12.92 19.70
CA ALA A 39 5.54 -13.34 18.97
C ALA A 39 5.22 -13.63 17.49
N GLU A 40 4.13 -14.37 17.22
CA GLU A 40 3.69 -14.60 15.85
C GLU A 40 3.20 -13.32 15.17
N ALA A 41 2.57 -12.40 15.92
CA ALA A 41 2.17 -11.09 15.40
C ALA A 41 3.38 -10.23 14.98
N ALA A 42 4.47 -10.28 15.76
CA ALA A 42 5.72 -9.60 15.42
C ALA A 42 6.34 -10.18 14.13
N GLU A 43 6.33 -11.50 13.96
CA GLU A 43 6.79 -12.15 12.72
C GLU A 43 5.90 -11.79 11.53
N GLU A 44 4.58 -11.72 11.72
CA GLU A 44 3.66 -11.28 10.67
C GLU A 44 3.98 -9.86 10.19
N LEU A 45 4.25 -8.94 11.14
CA LEU A 45 4.63 -7.54 10.85
C LEU A 45 5.96 -7.44 10.08
N LYS A 46 6.94 -8.32 10.35
CA LYS A 46 8.21 -8.36 9.58
C LYS A 46 7.96 -8.65 8.10
N GLY A 47 6.88 -9.38 7.78
CA GLY A 47 6.47 -9.71 6.42
C GLY A 47 5.87 -8.56 5.60
N PHE A 48 5.43 -7.46 6.22
CA PHE A 48 4.80 -6.33 5.51
C PHE A 48 5.80 -5.47 4.72
N LYS A 49 6.99 -5.22 5.30
CA LYS A 49 7.89 -4.18 4.78
C LYS A 49 8.48 -4.51 3.39
N PRO A 50 9.06 -5.70 3.15
CA PRO A 50 9.64 -6.01 1.84
C PRO A 50 8.61 -5.96 0.71
N TYR A 51 7.35 -6.24 1.05
CA TYR A 51 6.24 -6.27 0.11
C TYR A 51 5.80 -4.85 -0.30
N LEU A 52 5.56 -4.00 0.69
CA LEU A 52 5.19 -2.60 0.46
C LEU A 52 6.27 -1.84 -0.31
N ASP A 53 7.55 -2.09 -0.02
CA ASP A 53 8.62 -1.34 -0.68
C ASP A 53 8.62 -1.56 -2.20
N GLN A 54 8.35 -2.77 -2.71
CA GLN A 54 8.24 -3.01 -4.16
C GLN A 54 6.95 -2.44 -4.74
N HIS A 55 5.82 -2.65 -4.04
CA HIS A 55 4.50 -2.14 -4.42
C HIS A 55 4.51 -0.62 -4.64
N VAL A 56 4.98 0.13 -3.64
CA VAL A 56 5.12 1.59 -3.68
C VAL A 56 6.02 2.06 -4.83
N ILE A 57 7.10 1.33 -5.10
CA ILE A 57 7.99 1.69 -6.22
C ILE A 57 7.28 1.56 -7.56
N ASP A 58 6.46 0.52 -7.73
CA ASP A 58 5.73 0.31 -8.97
C ASP A 58 4.68 1.39 -9.21
N GLU A 59 3.96 1.75 -8.16
CA GLU A 59 2.98 2.83 -8.16
C GLU A 59 3.62 4.18 -8.46
N GLU A 60 4.64 4.58 -7.70
CA GLU A 60 5.25 5.89 -7.85
C GLU A 60 6.00 6.03 -9.19
N ALA A 61 6.78 5.01 -9.56
CA ALA A 61 7.63 5.07 -10.75
C ALA A 61 6.87 4.82 -12.05
N THR A 62 5.67 4.21 -11.99
CA THR A 62 4.88 3.87 -13.18
C THR A 62 3.56 4.63 -13.19
N VAL A 63 2.70 4.43 -12.19
CA VAL A 63 1.33 4.98 -12.17
C VAL A 63 1.37 6.50 -11.96
N LEU A 64 1.98 6.96 -10.86
CA LEU A 64 2.08 8.39 -10.56
C LEU A 64 2.86 9.14 -11.63
N LYS A 65 3.99 8.56 -12.07
CA LYS A 65 4.78 9.15 -13.14
C LYS A 65 3.97 9.34 -14.41
N LEU A 66 3.22 8.32 -14.85
CA LEU A 66 2.34 8.43 -16.03
C LEU A 66 1.33 9.58 -15.87
N LEU A 67 0.70 9.70 -14.71
CA LEU A 67 -0.28 10.76 -14.44
C LEU A 67 0.38 12.14 -14.51
N ILE A 68 1.54 12.33 -13.87
CA ILE A 68 2.29 13.59 -13.89
C ILE A 68 2.78 13.94 -15.30
N ASP A 69 3.35 12.98 -16.02
CA ASP A 69 3.86 13.19 -17.38
C ASP A 69 2.73 13.51 -18.37
N SER A 70 1.50 13.08 -18.07
CA SER A 70 0.32 13.30 -18.92
C SER A 70 -0.42 14.60 -18.61
N LEU A 71 -0.46 15.01 -17.35
CA LEU A 71 -1.37 16.05 -16.86
C LEU A 71 -0.67 17.23 -16.19
N GLY A 72 0.64 17.11 -15.96
CA GLY A 72 1.37 18.00 -15.07
C GLY A 72 1.03 17.75 -13.60
N ARG A 73 1.78 18.42 -12.71
CA ARG A 73 1.61 18.27 -11.25
C ARG A 73 0.24 18.72 -10.75
N GLU A 74 -0.24 19.86 -11.26
CA GLU A 74 -1.56 20.39 -10.87
C GLU A 74 -2.68 19.43 -11.28
N GLY A 75 -2.63 18.92 -12.52
CA GLY A 75 -3.60 17.95 -13.01
C GLY A 75 -3.57 16.62 -12.26
N ALA A 76 -2.41 16.21 -11.73
CA ALA A 76 -2.22 14.98 -10.95
C ALA A 76 -2.36 15.15 -9.43
N THR A 77 -2.78 16.31 -8.93
CA THR A 77 -2.77 16.65 -7.48
C THR A 77 -3.44 15.59 -6.60
N ARG A 78 -4.60 15.06 -7.02
CA ARG A 78 -5.34 14.05 -6.24
C ARG A 78 -4.55 12.74 -6.11
N ALA A 79 -3.92 12.26 -7.17
CA ALA A 79 -3.06 11.07 -7.10
C ALA A 79 -1.80 11.32 -6.26
N ILE A 80 -1.20 12.51 -6.36
CA ILE A 80 -0.08 12.90 -5.50
C ILE A 80 -0.46 12.81 -4.02
N GLN A 81 -1.67 13.27 -3.65
CA GLN A 81 -2.16 13.21 -2.27
C GLN A 81 -2.34 11.77 -1.78
N VAL A 82 -2.88 10.87 -2.62
CA VAL A 82 -3.02 9.45 -2.29
C VAL A 82 -1.65 8.81 -2.02
N PHE A 83 -0.68 8.98 -2.94
CA PHE A 83 0.65 8.39 -2.78
C PHE A 83 1.49 9.04 -1.67
N GLN A 84 1.14 10.23 -1.18
CA GLN A 84 1.77 10.79 0.02
C GLN A 84 1.48 9.96 1.29
N GLU A 85 0.37 9.22 1.32
CA GLU A 85 -0.01 8.35 2.44
C GLU A 85 0.97 7.19 2.63
N HIS A 86 1.74 6.79 1.59
CA HIS A 86 2.79 5.77 1.69
C HIS A 86 3.77 6.02 2.83
N ARG A 87 4.13 7.29 3.06
CA ARG A 87 5.05 7.66 4.14
C ARG A 87 4.46 7.36 5.50
N GLU A 88 3.18 7.68 5.70
CA GLU A 88 2.47 7.41 6.95
C GLU A 88 2.31 5.90 7.17
N ILE A 89 1.95 5.15 6.12
CA ILE A 89 1.86 3.68 6.16
C ILE A 89 3.20 3.04 6.55
N HIS A 90 4.30 3.45 5.90
CA HIS A 90 5.64 2.95 6.20
C HIS A 90 6.07 3.29 7.63
N GLN A 91 5.79 4.51 8.08
CA GLN A 91 6.12 4.93 9.44
C GLN A 91 5.35 4.09 10.46
N LEU A 92 4.03 3.92 10.26
CA LEU A 92 3.19 3.16 11.18
C LEU A 92 3.63 1.70 11.28
N ILE A 93 3.95 1.05 10.17
CA ILE A 93 4.47 -0.32 10.17
C ILE A 93 5.82 -0.41 10.89
N SER A 94 6.71 0.55 10.68
CA SER A 94 8.02 0.57 11.33
C SER A 94 7.88 0.76 12.85
N GLU A 95 6.97 1.63 13.28
CA GLU A 95 6.66 1.82 14.69
C GLU A 95 6.04 0.56 15.31
N MET A 96 5.10 -0.10 14.61
CA MET A 96 4.52 -1.37 15.06
C MET A 96 5.59 -2.45 15.21
N GLN A 97 6.51 -2.58 14.24
CA GLN A 97 7.62 -3.53 14.31
C GLN A 97 8.55 -3.27 15.51
N ALA A 98 8.86 -2.00 15.80
CA ALA A 98 9.74 -1.63 16.91
C ALA A 98 9.15 -1.97 18.27
N ILE A 99 7.83 -1.91 18.42
CA ILE A 99 7.16 -2.15 19.70
C ILE A 99 6.58 -3.55 19.82
N ALA A 100 6.55 -4.35 18.76
CA ALA A 100 5.81 -5.61 18.74
C ALA A 100 6.26 -6.62 19.81
N GLU A 101 7.54 -6.60 20.16
CA GLU A 101 8.14 -7.49 21.17
C GLU A 101 8.22 -6.83 22.57
N THR A 102 8.08 -5.50 22.67
CA THR A 102 8.37 -4.73 23.90
C THR A 102 7.17 -4.05 24.54
N ALA A 103 6.14 -3.72 23.75
CA ALA A 103 4.89 -3.10 24.21
C ALA A 103 3.70 -3.65 23.39
N PRO A 104 3.42 -4.96 23.43
CA PRO A 104 2.40 -5.61 22.62
C PRO A 104 0.98 -5.06 22.84
N GLU A 105 0.70 -4.51 24.02
CA GLU A 105 -0.58 -3.88 24.37
C GLU A 105 -0.89 -2.66 23.47
N ARG A 106 0.14 -2.01 22.92
CA ARG A 106 -0.01 -0.86 22.02
C ARG A 106 -0.29 -1.28 20.56
N LEU A 107 -0.07 -2.55 20.21
CA LEU A 107 -0.27 -3.05 18.85
C LEU A 107 -1.74 -3.00 18.42
N ALA A 108 -2.69 -3.20 19.34
CA ALA A 108 -4.11 -3.24 18.99
C ALA A 108 -4.64 -1.91 18.44
N GLU A 109 -4.25 -0.80 19.06
CA GLU A 109 -4.59 0.56 18.61
C GLU A 109 -3.94 0.84 17.25
N MET A 110 -2.64 0.59 17.14
CA MET A 110 -1.88 0.87 15.91
C MET A 110 -2.33 0.01 14.73
N LYS A 111 -2.69 -1.26 14.98
CA LYS A 111 -3.29 -2.14 13.99
C LYS A 111 -4.60 -1.57 13.44
N SER A 112 -5.44 -1.02 14.32
CA SER A 112 -6.73 -0.44 13.89
C SER A 112 -6.51 0.77 12.99
N ARG A 113 -5.57 1.66 13.37
CA ARG A 113 -5.15 2.78 12.54
C ARG A 113 -4.55 2.32 11.20
N LEU A 114 -3.73 1.27 11.21
CA LEU A 114 -3.11 0.71 10.00
C LEU A 114 -4.17 0.15 9.04
N ALA A 115 -5.17 -0.57 9.57
CA ALA A 115 -6.26 -1.09 8.76
C ALA A 115 -7.09 0.03 8.13
N GLU A 116 -7.37 1.10 8.88
CA GLU A 116 -8.13 2.25 8.37
C GLU A 116 -7.39 2.99 7.25
N ILE A 117 -6.10 3.29 7.44
CA ILE A 117 -5.32 3.99 6.42
C ILE A 117 -5.15 3.15 5.16
N LEU A 118 -4.83 1.86 5.29
CA LEU A 118 -4.65 0.98 4.13
C LEU A 118 -5.95 0.80 3.36
N GLU A 119 -7.08 0.60 4.04
CA GLU A 119 -8.36 0.43 3.33
C GLU A 119 -8.79 1.71 2.62
N ARG A 120 -8.60 2.88 3.24
CA ARG A 120 -8.84 4.18 2.58
C ARG A 120 -7.95 4.36 1.36
N HIS A 121 -6.66 4.06 1.51
CA HIS A 121 -5.63 4.20 0.48
C HIS A 121 -5.94 3.30 -0.73
N PHE A 122 -6.06 1.99 -0.50
CA PHE A 122 -6.39 1.02 -1.53
C PHE A 122 -7.69 1.36 -2.26
N ARG A 123 -8.72 1.80 -1.52
CA ARG A 123 -9.97 2.21 -2.15
C ARG A 123 -9.78 3.42 -3.07
N ALA A 124 -9.01 4.43 -2.65
CA ALA A 124 -8.73 5.59 -3.49
C ALA A 124 -7.97 5.19 -4.77
N GLU A 125 -7.03 4.25 -4.65
CA GLU A 125 -6.28 3.75 -5.79
C GLU A 125 -7.14 2.95 -6.75
N GLU A 126 -7.82 1.93 -6.24
CA GLU A 126 -8.62 0.99 -7.02
C GLU A 126 -9.81 1.66 -7.73
N THR A 127 -10.44 2.65 -7.07
CA THR A 127 -11.67 3.25 -7.60
C THR A 127 -11.43 4.54 -8.38
N GLU A 128 -10.27 5.19 -8.20
CA GLU A 128 -10.00 6.49 -8.80
C GLU A 128 -8.67 6.52 -9.57
N VAL A 129 -7.55 6.26 -8.89
CA VAL A 129 -6.21 6.47 -9.46
C VAL A 129 -5.91 5.46 -10.58
N PHE A 130 -6.12 4.17 -10.32
CA PHE A 130 -5.83 3.10 -11.29
C PHE A 130 -6.74 3.18 -12.53
N PRO A 131 -8.08 3.35 -12.42
CA PRO A 131 -8.93 3.56 -13.58
C PRO A 131 -8.53 4.79 -14.40
N TRP A 132 -8.13 5.87 -13.73
CA TRP A 132 -7.69 7.09 -14.39
C TRP A 132 -6.38 6.90 -15.16
N ALA A 133 -5.38 6.27 -14.53
CA ALA A 133 -4.12 5.94 -15.18
C ALA A 133 -4.33 5.02 -16.39
N LEU A 134 -5.19 4.00 -16.25
CA LEU A 134 -5.54 3.08 -17.33
C LEU A 134 -6.19 3.80 -18.51
N LYS A 135 -7.11 4.74 -18.24
CA LYS A 135 -7.75 5.55 -19.28
C LYS A 135 -6.72 6.35 -20.06
N LEU A 136 -5.85 7.10 -19.37
CA LEU A 136 -4.81 7.90 -20.02
C LEU A 136 -3.83 7.05 -20.82
N TYR A 137 -3.48 5.87 -20.32
CA TYR A 137 -2.61 4.93 -21.01
C TYR A 137 -3.22 4.46 -22.33
N LYS A 138 -4.51 4.11 -22.33
CA LYS A 138 -5.26 3.71 -23.53
C LYS A 138 -5.40 4.86 -24.54
N ASP A 139 -5.71 6.06 -24.06
CA ASP A 139 -5.84 7.26 -24.91
C ASP A 139 -4.51 7.59 -25.64
N LYS A 140 -3.37 7.17 -25.08
CA LYS A 140 -2.03 7.35 -25.66
C LYS A 140 -1.56 6.20 -26.54
N GLY A 141 -2.43 5.22 -26.85
CA GLY A 141 -2.12 4.07 -27.70
C GLY A 141 -1.31 2.97 -27.00
N GLY A 142 -1.52 2.83 -25.68
CA GLY A 142 -0.89 1.80 -24.84
C GLY A 142 -1.23 0.35 -25.18
#